data_AF-A0A847IXK2-F1
#
_entry.id   AF-A0A847IXK2-F1
#
_cell.length_a   1.000
_cell.length_b   1.000
_cell.length_c   1.000
_cell.angle_alpha   90.00
_cell.angle_beta   90.00
_cell.angle_gamma   90.00
#
_symmetry.space_group_name_H-M   'P 1'
#
loop_
_entity.id
_entity.type
_entity.pdbx_description
1 polymer ?
#
loop_
_entity_poly.entity_id
_entity_poly.type
_entity_poly.pdbx_seq_one_letter_code
_entity_poly.pdbx_strand_id
1 'polypeptide(L)'
;MENSEIFKKLNSIESRQAKIETLLLSQKPVLTFEELAEYTGYSRSFLYKLTMAAQIPGAYKPTGKHYFFERKAIDQWLLSNKPEIV
;
A
#
# COMPACT_ATOMS: atom_id res chain seq x y z
N MET A 1 -3.83 -43.72 -4.10
CA MET A 1 -4.58 -42.55 -4.62
C MET A 1 -4.57 -41.40 -3.62
N GLU A 2 -4.86 -41.65 -2.35
CA GLU A 2 -4.94 -40.63 -1.29
C GLU A 2 -3.64 -39.81 -1.11
N ASN A 3 -2.47 -40.46 -1.11
CA ASN A 3 -1.17 -39.76 -1.02
C ASN A 3 -0.91 -38.79 -2.19
N SER A 4 -1.44 -39.05 -3.39
CA SER A 4 -1.26 -38.16 -4.55
C SER A 4 -2.06 -36.86 -4.38
N GLU A 5 -3.27 -36.96 -3.84
CA GLU A 5 -4.08 -35.78 -3.52
C GLU A 5 -3.49 -34.98 -2.34
N ILE A 6 -2.89 -35.67 -1.36
CA ILE A 6 -2.14 -35.00 -0.28
C ILE A 6 -0.94 -34.23 -0.85
N PHE A 7 -0.14 -34.85 -1.72
CA PHE A 7 1.00 -34.18 -2.36
C PHE A 7 0.59 -32.98 -3.21
N LYS A 8 -0.51 -33.08 -3.97
CA LYS A 8 -1.05 -31.92 -4.72
C LYS A 8 -1.45 -30.77 -3.79
N LYS A 9 -2.12 -31.07 -2.68
CA LYS A 9 -2.51 -30.05 -1.69
C LYS A 9 -1.28 -29.41 -1.06
N LEU A 10 -0.25 -30.19 -0.74
CA LEU A 10 0.99 -29.69 -0.18
C LEU A 10 1.66 -28.68 -1.13
N ASN A 11 1.84 -29.03 -2.41
CA ASN A 11 2.42 -28.14 -3.41
C ASN A 11 1.60 -26.86 -3.62
N SER A 12 0.26 -26.95 -3.55
CA SER A 12 -0.61 -25.78 -3.64
C SER A 12 -0.42 -24.83 -2.45
N ILE A 13 -0.23 -25.38 -1.25
CA ILE A 13 0.03 -24.59 -0.04
C ILE A 13 1.38 -23.89 -0.13
N GLU A 14 2.43 -24.61 -0.54
CA GLU A 14 3.78 -24.04 -0.72
C GLU A 14 3.79 -22.89 -1.73
N SER A 15 3.11 -23.08 -2.87
CA SER A 15 2.98 -22.03 -3.89
C SER A 15 2.28 -20.78 -3.35
N ARG A 16 1.25 -20.95 -2.51
CA ARG A 16 0.56 -19.83 -1.86
C ARG A 16 1.43 -19.13 -0.84
N GLN A 17 2.25 -19.85 -0.08
CA GLN A 17 3.20 -19.27 0.88
C GLN A 17 4.25 -18.41 0.17
N ALA A 18 4.89 -18.94 -0.88
CA ALA A 18 5.88 -18.18 -1.66
C ALA A 18 5.30 -16.86 -2.22
N LYS A 19 4.03 -16.88 -2.65
CA LYS A 19 3.33 -15.67 -3.11
C LYS A 19 3.12 -14.66 -1.98
N ILE A 20 2.75 -15.12 -0.78
CA ILE A 20 2.57 -14.24 0.39
C ILE A 20 3.91 -13.63 0.81
N GLU A 21 4.98 -14.41 0.88
CA GLU A 21 6.32 -13.92 1.22
C GLU A 21 6.78 -12.83 0.24
N THR A 22 6.58 -13.05 -1.06
CA THR A 22 6.87 -12.05 -2.09
C THR A 22 6.08 -10.76 -1.88
N LEU A 23 4.78 -10.88 -1.59
CA LEU A 23 3.91 -9.72 -1.35
C LEU A 23 4.29 -8.96 -0.06
N LEU A 24 4.67 -9.68 1.01
CA LEU A 24 5.13 -9.09 2.25
C LEU A 24 6.45 -8.33 2.07
N LEU A 25 7.41 -8.91 1.35
CA LEU A 25 8.67 -8.23 1.00
C LEU A 25 8.42 -7.01 0.11
N SER A 26 7.39 -7.04 -0.73
CA SER A 26 7.02 -5.92 -1.60
C SER A 26 6.22 -4.80 -0.91
N GLN A 27 5.92 -4.91 0.39
CA GLN A 27 5.30 -3.80 1.13
C GLN A 27 6.28 -2.65 1.25
N LYS A 28 6.21 -1.77 0.25
CA LYS A 28 7.04 -0.59 0.16
C LYS A 28 6.70 0.35 1.33
N PRO A 29 7.69 0.79 2.12
CA PRO A 29 7.44 1.75 3.20
C PRO A 29 7.08 3.15 2.66
N VAL A 30 7.31 3.35 1.36
CA VAL A 30 7.27 4.63 0.68
C VAL A 30 6.53 4.53 -0.64
N LEU A 31 5.49 5.32 -0.84
CA LEU A 31 4.69 5.34 -2.07
C LEU A 31 5.15 6.47 -2.99
N THR A 32 5.16 6.23 -4.30
CA THR A 32 5.18 7.31 -5.30
C THR A 32 3.83 8.00 -5.38
N PHE A 33 3.72 9.08 -6.16
CA PHE A 33 2.44 9.73 -6.40
C PHE A 33 1.43 8.82 -7.11
N GLU A 34 1.89 8.03 -8.09
CA GLU A 34 1.07 7.04 -8.78
C GLU A 34 0.59 5.94 -7.83
N GLU A 35 1.49 5.39 -7.02
CA GLU A 35 1.16 4.37 -6.02
C GLU A 35 0.21 4.94 -4.95
N LEU A 36 0.36 6.21 -4.55
CA LEU A 36 -0.57 6.86 -3.63
C LEU A 36 -1.98 6.98 -4.22
N ALA A 37 -2.10 7.32 -5.50
CA ALA A 37 -3.39 7.41 -6.18
C ALA A 37 -4.09 6.04 -6.25
N GLU A 38 -3.33 5.00 -6.57
CA GLU A 38 -3.84 3.63 -6.56
C GLU A 38 -4.20 3.17 -5.14
N TYR A 39 -3.36 3.50 -4.16
CA TYR A 39 -3.53 3.09 -2.77
C TYR A 39 -4.73 3.74 -2.08
N THR A 40 -4.92 5.06 -2.28
CA THR A 40 -6.01 5.83 -1.66
C THR A 40 -7.33 5.75 -2.44
N GLY A 41 -7.26 5.39 -3.73
CA GLY A 41 -8.40 5.44 -4.65
C GLY A 41 -8.83 6.87 -5.04
N TYR A 42 -8.11 7.89 -4.58
CA TYR A 42 -8.41 9.28 -4.94
C TYR A 42 -7.94 9.63 -6.34
N SER A 43 -8.67 10.57 -6.98
CA SER A 43 -8.25 11.08 -8.29
C SER A 43 -6.90 11.81 -8.20
N ARG A 44 -6.07 11.67 -9.23
CA ARG A 44 -4.77 12.33 -9.31
C ARG A 44 -4.87 13.85 -9.17
N SER A 45 -5.89 14.47 -9.77
CA SER A 45 -6.10 15.92 -9.66
C SER A 45 -6.42 16.36 -8.22
N PHE A 46 -7.16 15.54 -7.48
CA PHE A 46 -7.44 15.81 -6.07
C PHE A 46 -6.19 15.68 -5.21
N LEU A 47 -5.43 14.59 -5.39
CA LEU A 47 -4.15 14.41 -4.69
C LEU A 47 -3.15 15.50 -5.02
N TYR A 48 -3.11 15.98 -6.26
CA TYR A 48 -2.23 17.09 -6.63
C TYR A 48 -2.56 18.37 -5.87
N LYS A 49 -3.86 18.72 -5.75
CA LYS A 49 -4.31 19.86 -4.94
C LYS A 49 -3.89 19.70 -3.48
N LEU A 50 -4.07 18.52 -2.90
CA LEU A 50 -3.69 18.26 -1.51
C LEU A 50 -2.16 18.32 -1.29
N THR A 51 -1.37 17.78 -2.22
CA THR A 51 0.10 17.85 -2.17
C THR A 51 0.60 19.30 -2.25
N MET A 52 0.03 20.09 -3.16
CA MET A 52 0.38 21.52 -3.29
C MET A 52 -0.05 22.35 -2.09
N ALA A 53 -1.17 21.98 -1.44
CA ALA A 53 -1.61 22.59 -0.19
C ALA A 53 -0.88 22.07 1.06
N ALA A 54 0.10 21.16 0.90
CA ALA A 54 0.81 20.49 1.99
C ALA A 54 -0.11 19.77 3.00
N GLN A 55 -1.25 19.26 2.52
CA GLN A 55 -2.26 18.58 3.34
C GLN A 55 -2.09 17.06 3.38
N ILE A 56 -1.21 16.50 2.55
CA ILE A 56 -0.86 15.07 2.60
C ILE A 56 0.34 14.89 3.53
N PRO A 57 0.20 14.13 4.64
CA PRO A 57 1.30 13.91 5.57
C PRO A 57 2.34 12.94 5.03
N GLY A 58 3.54 13.00 5.59
CA GLY A 58 4.64 12.12 5.20
C GLY A 58 5.11 12.33 3.77
N ALA A 59 4.81 13.47 3.14
CA ALA A 59 5.29 13.82 1.80
C ALA A 59 6.73 14.34 1.86
N TYR A 60 7.64 13.72 1.12
CA TYR A 60 9.05 14.13 0.98
C TYR A 60 9.47 14.18 -0.48
N LYS A 61 10.44 15.05 -0.78
CA LYS A 61 10.89 15.35 -2.13
C LYS A 61 12.43 15.30 -2.21
N PRO A 62 13.05 14.11 -2.13
CA PRO A 62 14.49 13.96 -1.91
C PRO A 62 15.33 14.54 -3.06
N THR A 63 14.82 14.51 -4.29
CA THR A 63 15.52 14.98 -5.49
C THR A 63 14.93 16.26 -6.10
N GLY A 64 13.92 16.85 -5.46
CA GLY A 64 13.26 18.06 -6.00
C GLY A 64 12.39 17.85 -7.23
N LYS A 65 12.27 16.62 -7.79
CA LYS A 65 11.39 16.33 -8.95
C LYS A 65 10.12 15.55 -8.58
N HIS A 66 10.26 14.46 -7.82
CA HIS A 66 9.16 13.56 -7.50
C HIS A 66 8.81 13.60 -6.02
N TYR A 67 7.50 13.55 -5.73
CA TYR A 67 7.01 13.35 -4.38
C TYR A 67 6.94 11.87 -4.05
N PHE A 68 7.26 11.58 -2.80
CA PHE A 68 7.12 10.28 -2.20
C PHE A 68 6.43 10.43 -0.85
N PHE A 69 5.72 9.40 -0.42
CA PHE A 69 4.82 9.43 0.72
C PHE A 69 5.10 8.26 1.66
N GLU A 70 5.26 8.50 2.95
CA GLU A 70 5.44 7.40 3.90
C GLU A 70 4.10 6.67 4.07
N ARG A 71 4.07 5.38 3.76
CA ARG A 71 2.84 4.60 3.77
C ARG A 71 2.14 4.65 5.13
N LYS A 72 2.88 4.54 6.23
CA LYS A 72 2.33 4.60 7.59
C LYS A 72 1.67 5.93 7.91
N ALA A 73 2.25 7.04 7.45
CA ALA A 73 1.67 8.36 7.65
C ALA A 73 0.36 8.51 6.85
N ILE A 74 0.31 7.95 5.64
CA ILE A 74 -0.92 7.89 4.84
C ILE A 74 -1.98 7.01 5.50
N ASP A 75 -1.60 5.84 6.03
CA ASP A 75 -2.52 4.95 6.76
C ASP A 75 -3.17 5.69 7.92
N GLN A 76 -2.38 6.39 8.73
CA GLN A 76 -2.88 7.20 9.85
C GLN A 76 -3.78 8.35 9.38
N TRP A 77 -3.42 9.02 8.30
CA TRP A 77 -4.20 10.11 7.72
C TRP A 77 -5.57 9.66 7.23
N LEU A 78 -5.65 8.53 6.54
CA LEU A 78 -6.91 7.95 6.09
C LEU A 78 -7.81 7.55 7.27
N LEU A 79 -7.22 7.20 8.41
CA LEU A 79 -7.93 6.84 9.64
C LEU A 79 -8.26 8.06 10.53
N SER A 80 -7.76 9.25 10.21
CA SER A 80 -7.84 10.43 11.09
C SER A 80 -9.25 11.00 11.27
N ASN A 81 -10.16 10.78 10.30
CA ASN A 81 -11.55 11.23 10.34
C ASN A 81 -12.52 10.10 10.72
N LYS A 82 -12.10 9.13 11.54
CA LYS A 82 -13.03 8.13 12.06
C LYS A 82 -14.12 8.85 12.85
N PRO A 83 -15.41 8.75 12.43
CA PRO A 83 -16.49 9.24 13.26
C PRO A 83 -16.43 8.46 14.57
N GLU A 84 -16.34 9.17 15.70
CA GLU A 84 -16.59 8.54 16.99
C GLU A 84 -17.99 7.95 16.93
N ILE A 85 -18.08 6.62 17.02
CA ILE A 85 -19.35 5.95 17.18
C ILE A 85 -19.77 6.27 18.62
N VAL A 86 -20.68 7.24 18.75
CA VAL A 86 -21.39 7.56 20.00
C VAL A 86 -22.51 6.54 20.21
#